data_AF-R7SL85-F1
#
_entry.id   AF-R7SL85-F1
#
_cell.length_a   1.000
_cell.length_b   1.000
_cell.length_c   1.000
_cell.angle_alpha   90.00
_cell.angle_beta   90.00
_cell.angle_gamma   90.00
#
_symmetry.space_group_name_H-M   'P 1'
#
loop_
_entity.id
_entity.type
_entity.pdbx_description
1 polymer ?
#
loop_
_entity_poly.entity_id
_entity_poly.type
_entity_poly.pdbx_seq_one_letter_code
_entity_poly.pdbx_strand_id
1 'polypeptide(L)'
;MRSILLVAALPAFVGAKTLSVDFSTFASSGLTVAQFLDQSSLYVSAYEVQTSYPSDPTADPFSHTFVTDNVDIQDGYLTLRVSGPTGQGASVLSAEVGTYDANILYGTFKTVAIASPVPGVVHGFFTYKNDCQESDIELLTSFYTTGNTFVQPGLQLTSQDLHNVPTESSSFLWNSWSGGNERWSAGPPTQDAILKIKSSSLEYETA
;
A
#
# COMPACT_ATOMS: atom_id res chain seq x y z
N MET A 1 45.99 4.85 12.09
CA MET A 1 44.82 4.11 12.59
C MET A 1 44.15 3.43 11.41
N ARG A 2 44.01 2.10 11.43
CA ARG A 2 43.28 1.36 10.39
C ARG A 2 41.83 1.24 10.85
N SER A 3 40.89 1.86 10.15
CA SER A 3 39.46 1.69 10.39
C SER A 3 39.07 0.25 10.09
N ILE A 4 38.64 -0.48 11.12
CA ILE A 4 37.99 -1.78 10.98
C ILE A 4 36.54 -1.48 10.65
N LEU A 5 36.13 -1.77 9.41
CA LEU A 5 34.73 -1.76 9.02
C LEU A 5 34.08 -3.01 9.62
N LEU A 6 33.33 -2.84 10.71
CA LEU A 6 32.53 -3.91 11.28
C LEU A 6 31.29 -4.07 10.38
N VAL A 7 31.36 -4.95 9.39
CA VAL A 7 30.17 -5.39 8.66
C VAL A 7 29.39 -6.25 9.64
N ALA A 8 28.33 -5.71 10.23
CA ALA A 8 27.38 -6.51 10.99
C ALA A 8 26.73 -7.49 10.00
N ALA A 9 27.21 -8.74 9.99
CA ALA A 9 26.48 -9.83 9.37
C ALA A 9 25.22 -10.03 10.21
N LEU A 10 24.11 -9.45 9.76
CA LEU A 10 22.78 -9.87 10.22
C LEU A 10 22.72 -11.39 10.08
N PRO A 11 22.28 -12.14 11.11
CA PRO A 11 22.17 -13.58 10.98
C PRO A 11 21.30 -13.89 9.77
N ALA A 12 21.81 -14.70 8.85
CA ALA A 12 21.01 -15.22 7.75
C ALA A 12 19.88 -16.05 8.38
N PHE A 13 18.66 -15.56 8.24
CA PHE A 13 17.44 -16.22 8.69
C PHE A 13 17.31 -17.58 7.97
N VAL A 14 17.38 -18.68 8.72
CA VAL A 14 17.28 -20.04 8.15
C VAL A 14 15.82 -20.28 7.76
N GLY A 15 15.54 -20.32 6.45
CA GLY A 15 14.18 -20.47 5.92
C GLY A 15 13.54 -19.18 5.42
N ALA A 16 14.29 -18.07 5.37
CA ALA A 16 13.79 -16.82 4.79
C ALA A 16 13.48 -16.97 3.29
N LYS A 17 12.32 -16.47 2.91
CA LYS A 17 11.87 -16.29 1.52
C LYS A 17 12.22 -14.89 1.06
N THR A 18 12.37 -14.73 -0.25
CA THR A 18 12.56 -13.44 -0.89
C THR A 18 11.53 -13.27 -1.98
N LEU A 19 10.88 -12.10 -2.00
CA LEU A 19 10.13 -11.61 -3.14
C LEU A 19 10.78 -10.31 -3.58
N SER A 20 11.24 -10.25 -4.83
CA SER A 20 11.85 -9.05 -5.39
C SER A 20 11.30 -8.81 -6.79
N VAL A 21 10.81 -7.60 -7.04
CA VAL A 21 10.24 -7.19 -8.32
C VAL A 21 10.75 -5.80 -8.71
N ASP A 22 11.20 -5.66 -9.96
CA ASP A 22 11.48 -4.38 -10.61
C ASP A 22 10.51 -4.22 -11.79
N PHE A 23 9.60 -3.26 -11.68
CA PHE A 23 8.53 -3.08 -12.65
C PHE A 23 9.02 -2.54 -14.00
N SER A 24 10.27 -2.07 -14.12
CA SER A 24 10.87 -1.75 -15.43
C SER A 24 11.31 -2.95 -16.25
N THR A 25 11.26 -4.14 -15.66
CA THR A 25 11.46 -5.39 -16.40
C THR A 25 10.20 -5.86 -17.12
N PHE A 26 9.06 -5.22 -16.89
CA PHE A 26 7.83 -5.53 -17.60
C PHE A 26 7.96 -5.27 -19.10
N ALA A 27 7.73 -6.30 -19.90
CA ALA A 27 7.73 -6.24 -21.36
C ALA A 27 6.32 -6.48 -21.90
N SER A 28 5.61 -5.41 -22.23
CA SER A 28 4.22 -5.44 -22.72
C SER A 28 4.04 -6.20 -24.05
N SER A 29 5.12 -6.47 -24.78
CA SER A 29 5.09 -7.29 -26.00
C SER A 29 4.90 -8.79 -25.73
N GLY A 30 5.08 -9.25 -24.48
CA GLY A 30 5.07 -10.68 -24.14
C GLY A 30 4.17 -11.09 -22.99
N LEU A 31 3.76 -10.14 -22.12
CA LEU A 31 2.92 -10.41 -20.96
C LEU A 31 1.87 -9.31 -20.80
N THR A 32 0.68 -9.67 -20.35
CA THR A 32 -0.24 -8.71 -19.75
C THR A 32 0.26 -8.32 -18.35
N VAL A 33 -0.21 -7.19 -17.81
CA VAL A 33 0.13 -6.76 -16.44
C VAL A 33 -0.21 -7.84 -15.42
N ALA A 34 -1.41 -8.43 -15.51
CA ALA A 34 -1.83 -9.51 -14.61
C ALA A 34 -0.88 -10.72 -14.67
N GLN A 35 -0.43 -11.12 -15.85
CA GLN A 35 0.52 -12.22 -16.00
C GLN A 35 1.89 -11.90 -15.40
N PHE A 36 2.37 -10.65 -15.55
CA PHE A 36 3.63 -10.22 -14.94
C PHE A 36 3.56 -10.20 -13.41
N LEU A 37 2.45 -9.69 -12.85
CA LEU A 37 2.21 -9.68 -11.40
C LEU A 37 2.12 -11.10 -10.85
N ASP A 38 1.39 -11.99 -11.52
CA ASP A 38 1.29 -13.41 -11.14
C ASP A 38 2.67 -14.09 -11.10
N GLN A 39 3.49 -13.89 -12.14
CA GLN A 39 4.88 -14.38 -12.17
C GLN A 39 5.76 -13.78 -11.07
N SER A 40 5.40 -12.60 -10.56
CA SER A 40 6.07 -11.92 -9.44
C SER A 40 5.51 -12.31 -8.07
N SER A 41 4.62 -13.32 -8.01
CA SER A 41 3.92 -13.76 -6.79
C SER A 41 3.01 -12.69 -6.16
N LEU A 42 2.39 -11.86 -7.00
CA LEU A 42 1.49 -10.78 -6.62
C LEU A 42 0.10 -10.96 -7.25
N TYR A 43 -0.95 -10.57 -6.54
CA TYR A 43 -2.32 -10.51 -7.03
C TYR A 43 -2.88 -9.09 -7.03
N VAL A 44 -3.92 -8.86 -7.82
CA VAL A 44 -4.69 -7.60 -7.85
C VAL A 44 -6.02 -7.80 -7.12
N SER A 45 -6.33 -6.89 -6.20
CA SER A 45 -7.59 -6.92 -5.44
C SER A 45 -8.78 -6.45 -6.29
N ALA A 46 -9.95 -7.05 -6.05
CA ALA A 46 -11.20 -6.75 -6.75
C ALA A 46 -12.41 -6.82 -5.82
N TYR A 47 -12.43 -5.99 -4.77
CA TYR A 47 -13.48 -5.96 -3.75
C TYR A 47 -13.77 -4.52 -3.29
N GLU A 48 -14.90 -4.34 -2.61
CA GLU A 48 -15.32 -3.05 -2.05
C GLU A 48 -15.16 -3.03 -0.54
N VAL A 49 -14.64 -1.91 -0.03
CA VAL A 49 -14.62 -1.56 1.39
C VAL A 49 -15.74 -0.57 1.65
N GLN A 50 -16.72 -0.99 2.45
CA GLN A 50 -17.88 -0.18 2.81
C GLN A 50 -17.52 0.89 3.84
N THR A 51 -18.31 1.96 3.89
CA THR A 51 -18.21 2.96 4.96
C THR A 51 -18.62 2.33 6.28
N SER A 52 -17.68 2.19 7.21
CA SER A 52 -17.97 1.72 8.56
C SER A 52 -18.61 2.84 9.39
N TYR A 53 -19.70 2.54 10.09
CA TYR A 53 -20.40 3.44 11.02
C TYR A 53 -20.93 4.74 10.39
N PRO A 54 -21.92 4.70 9.47
CA PRO A 54 -22.41 5.89 8.75
C PRO A 54 -23.04 6.98 9.64
N SER A 55 -23.31 6.70 10.91
CA SER A 55 -23.76 7.69 11.90
C SER A 55 -22.61 8.39 12.63
N ASP A 56 -21.38 7.89 12.50
CA ASP A 56 -20.20 8.49 13.09
C ASP A 56 -19.75 9.68 12.20
N PRO A 57 -19.67 10.91 12.73
CA PRO A 57 -19.18 12.06 11.97
C PRO A 57 -17.69 11.97 11.58
N THR A 58 -17.00 10.91 11.99
CA THR A 58 -15.63 10.56 11.61
C THR A 58 -15.55 9.40 10.61
N ALA A 59 -16.69 8.83 10.20
CA ALA A 59 -16.72 7.81 9.17
C ALA A 59 -16.34 8.37 7.81
N ASP A 60 -15.81 7.50 6.95
CA ASP A 60 -15.61 7.82 5.55
C ASP A 60 -16.98 8.10 4.88
N PRO A 61 -17.15 9.27 4.22
CA PRO A 61 -18.38 9.59 3.51
C PRO A 61 -18.59 8.76 2.23
N PHE A 62 -17.55 8.13 1.69
CA PHE A 62 -17.61 7.29 0.50
C PHE A 62 -17.00 5.91 0.76
N SER A 63 -17.65 4.87 0.25
CA SER A 63 -16.98 3.57 0.11
C SER A 63 -15.88 3.69 -0.93
N HIS A 64 -14.97 2.72 -0.97
CA HIS A 64 -14.00 2.60 -2.04
C HIS A 64 -13.94 1.18 -2.57
N THR A 65 -13.73 1.04 -3.87
CA THR A 65 -13.70 -0.26 -4.56
C THR A 65 -12.36 -0.41 -5.25
N PHE A 66 -11.62 -1.46 -4.88
CA PHE A 66 -10.45 -1.87 -5.63
C PHE A 66 -10.88 -2.50 -6.95
N VAL A 67 -10.45 -1.90 -8.06
CA VAL A 67 -10.77 -2.37 -9.41
C VAL A 67 -9.51 -2.70 -10.17
N THR A 68 -9.54 -3.79 -10.94
CA THR A 68 -8.38 -4.24 -11.72
C THR A 68 -7.93 -3.21 -12.75
N ASP A 69 -8.86 -2.43 -13.30
CA ASP A 69 -8.60 -1.38 -14.29
C ASP A 69 -7.81 -0.18 -13.72
N ASN A 70 -7.63 -0.10 -12.40
CA ASN A 70 -6.80 0.91 -11.75
C ASN A 70 -5.40 0.41 -11.40
N VAL A 71 -5.06 -0.82 -11.82
CA VAL A 71 -3.71 -1.39 -11.71
C VAL A 71 -3.12 -1.57 -13.09
N ASP A 72 -1.96 -0.96 -13.33
CA ASP A 72 -1.25 -1.05 -14.61
C ASP A 72 0.27 -0.99 -14.38
N ILE A 73 1.07 -1.23 -15.42
CA ILE A 73 2.50 -0.98 -15.41
C ILE A 73 2.85 -0.06 -16.58
N GLN A 74 3.26 1.17 -16.26
CA GLN A 74 3.58 2.21 -17.24
C GLN A 74 4.94 2.82 -16.95
N ASP A 75 5.72 3.06 -18.01
CA ASP A 75 7.06 3.67 -17.94
C ASP A 75 8.01 2.98 -16.93
N GLY A 76 7.81 1.69 -16.71
CA GLY A 76 8.58 0.88 -15.78
C GLY A 76 8.23 1.07 -14.30
N TYR A 77 6.98 1.45 -14.00
CA TYR A 77 6.42 1.54 -12.66
C TYR A 77 5.09 0.79 -12.60
N LEU A 78 4.85 0.04 -11.53
CA LEU A 78 3.50 -0.34 -11.14
C LEU A 78 2.74 0.93 -10.76
N THR A 79 1.59 1.15 -11.37
CA THR A 79 0.73 2.29 -11.12
C THR A 79 -0.53 1.84 -10.40
N LEU A 80 -0.77 2.39 -9.21
CA LEU A 80 -2.02 2.22 -8.48
C LEU A 80 -2.79 3.54 -8.55
N ARG A 81 -3.93 3.53 -9.24
CA ARG A 81 -4.75 4.71 -9.47
C ARG A 81 -5.92 4.79 -8.49
N VAL A 82 -6.18 5.99 -8.00
CA VAL A 82 -7.51 6.40 -7.52
C VAL A 82 -8.14 7.30 -8.58
N SER A 83 -9.31 6.92 -9.07
CA SER A 83 -10.00 7.65 -10.13
C SER A 83 -10.68 8.90 -9.56
N GLY A 84 -10.50 10.03 -10.24
CA GLY A 84 -11.16 11.29 -9.89
C GLY A 84 -11.76 11.98 -11.13
N PRO A 85 -12.86 12.75 -10.98
CA PRO A 85 -13.63 12.96 -9.76
C PRO A 85 -14.60 11.80 -9.46
N THR A 86 -14.90 11.56 -8.18
CA THR A 86 -15.94 10.62 -7.76
C THR A 86 -17.31 11.29 -7.82
N GLY A 87 -18.29 10.61 -8.43
CA GLY A 87 -19.68 11.07 -8.44
C GLY A 87 -20.32 11.02 -7.04
N GLN A 88 -21.31 11.87 -6.79
CA GLN A 88 -22.01 11.87 -5.50
C GLN A 88 -22.67 10.52 -5.22
N GLY A 89 -22.40 9.93 -4.05
CA GLY A 89 -22.93 8.62 -3.65
C GLY A 89 -22.32 7.42 -4.39
N ALA A 90 -21.29 7.64 -5.22
CA ALA A 90 -20.54 6.56 -5.84
C ALA A 90 -19.36 6.13 -4.97
N SER A 91 -18.98 4.86 -5.07
CA SER A 91 -17.73 4.36 -4.52
C SER A 91 -16.53 5.00 -5.22
N VAL A 92 -15.47 5.28 -4.46
CA VAL A 92 -14.20 5.77 -4.98
C VAL A 92 -13.41 4.61 -5.59
N LEU A 93 -13.26 4.60 -6.91
CA LEU A 93 -12.48 3.56 -7.60
C LEU A 93 -11.01 3.69 -7.25
N SER A 94 -10.46 2.65 -6.66
CA SER A 94 -9.16 2.59 -6.01
C SER A 94 -8.37 1.38 -6.52
N ALA A 95 -7.14 1.20 -6.06
CA ALA A 95 -6.28 0.10 -6.49
C ALA A 95 -5.51 -0.54 -5.33
N GLU A 96 -5.37 -1.86 -5.36
CA GLU A 96 -4.57 -2.62 -4.41
C GLU A 96 -3.92 -3.85 -5.08
N VAL A 97 -2.67 -4.09 -4.69
CA VAL A 97 -1.88 -5.27 -5.05
C VAL A 97 -1.36 -5.89 -3.77
N GLY A 98 -1.42 -7.23 -3.68
CA GLY A 98 -0.98 -7.97 -2.50
C GLY A 98 -0.06 -9.14 -2.85
N THR A 99 0.67 -9.64 -1.85
CA THR A 99 1.44 -10.89 -1.97
C THR A 99 0.52 -12.09 -1.94
N TYR A 100 0.74 -13.09 -2.81
CA TYR A 100 0.04 -14.38 -2.65
C TYR A 100 0.37 -15.09 -1.34
N ASP A 101 1.57 -14.86 -0.81
CA ASP A 101 1.96 -15.38 0.49
C ASP A 101 1.26 -14.56 1.59
N ALA A 102 0.34 -15.22 2.29
CA ALA A 102 -0.36 -14.69 3.46
C ALA A 102 0.18 -15.23 4.78
N ASN A 103 1.30 -15.98 4.75
CA ASN A 103 1.91 -16.60 5.91
C ASN A 103 3.15 -15.83 6.40
N ILE A 104 3.31 -14.55 6.03
CA ILE A 104 4.46 -13.72 6.40
C ILE A 104 4.37 -13.36 7.89
N LEU A 105 5.34 -13.80 8.70
CA LEU A 105 5.37 -13.56 10.15
C LEU A 105 6.35 -12.44 10.53
N TYR A 106 7.58 -12.52 10.03
CA TYR A 106 8.63 -11.53 10.27
C TYR A 106 9.27 -11.13 8.95
N GLY A 107 9.77 -9.91 8.83
CA GLY A 107 10.49 -9.54 7.62
C GLY A 107 10.98 -8.10 7.57
N THR A 108 11.70 -7.81 6.50
CA THR A 108 12.05 -6.46 6.07
C THR A 108 11.43 -6.20 4.71
N PHE A 109 10.63 -5.14 4.62
CA PHE A 109 9.89 -4.75 3.43
C PHE A 109 10.45 -3.43 2.93
N LYS A 110 10.87 -3.38 1.66
CA LYS A 110 11.43 -2.18 1.03
C LYS A 110 10.69 -1.90 -0.25
N THR A 111 10.12 -0.71 -0.38
CA THR A 111 9.47 -0.24 -1.61
C THR A 111 10.07 1.08 -2.03
N VAL A 112 10.38 1.21 -3.33
CA VAL A 112 10.81 2.48 -3.94
C VAL A 112 9.63 3.02 -4.73
N ALA A 113 9.06 4.13 -4.28
CA ALA A 113 7.83 4.69 -4.86
C ALA A 113 7.88 6.21 -4.98
N ILE A 114 7.02 6.74 -5.85
CA ILE A 114 6.72 8.16 -6.02
C ILE A 114 5.24 8.35 -5.70
N ALA A 115 4.95 9.08 -4.63
CA ALA A 115 3.59 9.43 -4.27
C ALA A 115 2.96 10.38 -5.29
N SER A 116 1.65 10.26 -5.48
CA SER A 116 0.88 11.21 -6.28
C SER A 116 0.96 12.62 -5.67
N PRO A 117 1.13 13.68 -6.49
CA PRO A 117 1.01 15.07 -6.02
C PRO A 117 -0.46 15.52 -5.90
N VAL A 118 -1.42 14.71 -6.36
CA VAL A 118 -2.86 15.03 -6.30
C VAL A 118 -3.35 14.77 -4.88
N PRO A 119 -3.91 15.79 -4.18
CA PRO A 119 -4.45 15.61 -2.84
C PRO A 119 -5.73 14.77 -2.86
N GLY A 120 -6.08 14.23 -1.70
CA GLY A 120 -7.32 13.50 -1.50
C GLY A 120 -7.18 11.98 -1.51
N VAL A 121 -5.96 11.45 -1.39
CA VAL A 121 -5.71 9.99 -1.38
C VAL A 121 -4.69 9.56 -0.32
N VAL A 122 -4.84 8.32 0.12
CA VAL A 122 -3.91 7.57 0.96
C VAL A 122 -3.15 6.58 0.09
N HIS A 123 -1.83 6.52 0.25
CA HIS A 123 -0.99 5.45 -0.29
C HIS A 123 -0.50 4.57 0.87
N GLY A 124 -0.93 3.31 0.91
CA GLY A 124 -0.61 2.36 1.97
C GLY A 124 0.43 1.32 1.56
N PHE A 125 1.30 0.97 2.51
CA PHE A 125 2.30 -0.09 2.42
C PHE A 125 2.32 -0.83 3.76
N PHE A 126 1.71 -2.00 3.84
CA PHE A 126 1.33 -2.54 5.13
C PHE A 126 1.26 -4.07 5.16
N THR A 127 1.42 -4.64 6.35
CA THR A 127 1.10 -6.04 6.61
C THR A 127 -0.32 -6.13 7.13
N TYR A 128 -1.13 -7.05 6.63
CA TYR A 128 -2.54 -7.16 7.03
C TYR A 128 -3.04 -8.60 7.16
N LYS A 129 -3.71 -8.86 8.28
CA LYS A 129 -4.58 -10.03 8.49
C LYS A 129 -6.00 -9.60 8.86
N ASN A 130 -6.12 -8.59 9.72
CA ASN A 130 -7.35 -7.94 10.18
C ASN A 130 -6.99 -6.66 10.96
N ASP A 131 -8.00 -5.88 11.34
CA ASP A 131 -7.91 -4.60 12.07
C ASP A 131 -7.15 -4.64 13.42
N CYS A 132 -6.77 -5.82 13.92
CA CYS A 132 -5.97 -5.95 15.15
C CYS A 132 -4.60 -6.60 14.90
N GLN A 133 -4.28 -6.94 13.65
CA GLN A 133 -3.05 -7.61 13.22
C GLN A 133 -2.57 -6.93 11.93
N GLU A 134 -2.23 -5.65 12.07
CA GLU A 134 -1.85 -4.76 10.98
C GLU A 134 -0.72 -3.83 11.40
N SER A 135 0.16 -3.52 10.47
CA SER A 135 1.23 -2.53 10.64
C SER A 135 1.44 -1.76 9.35
N ASP A 136 1.35 -0.43 9.46
CA ASP A 136 1.16 0.46 8.33
C ASP A 136 2.32 1.42 8.14
N ILE A 137 2.58 1.70 6.86
CA ILE A 137 3.20 2.94 6.41
C ILE A 137 2.19 3.60 5.47
N GLU A 138 1.69 4.77 5.85
CA GLU A 138 0.71 5.50 5.06
C GLU A 138 1.19 6.91 4.70
N LEU A 139 0.87 7.30 3.46
CA LEU A 139 1.21 8.58 2.87
C LEU A 139 -0.08 9.29 2.46
N LEU A 140 -0.50 10.24 3.28
CA LEU A 140 -1.69 11.05 3.04
C LEU A 140 -1.30 12.24 2.16
N THR A 141 -1.67 12.19 0.88
CA THR A 141 -1.27 13.20 -0.12
C THR A 141 -1.72 14.61 0.23
N SER A 142 -2.85 14.75 0.92
CA SER A 142 -3.37 16.02 1.43
C SER A 142 -2.53 16.61 2.56
N PHE A 143 -1.83 15.77 3.33
CA PHE A 143 -1.23 16.15 4.60
C PHE A 143 0.27 15.92 4.69
N TYR A 144 0.92 15.38 3.66
CA TYR A 144 2.33 14.99 3.72
C TYR A 144 3.28 16.12 4.12
N THR A 145 3.08 17.34 3.58
CA THR A 145 3.95 18.49 3.90
C THR A 145 3.36 19.41 4.95
N THR A 146 2.03 19.45 5.07
CA THR A 146 1.29 20.30 6.01
C THR A 146 0.12 19.50 6.57
N GLY A 147 0.14 19.23 7.87
CA GLY A 147 -0.93 18.51 8.56
C GLY A 147 -2.13 19.41 8.90
N ASN A 148 -3.06 18.85 9.67
CA ASN A 148 -4.17 19.56 10.28
C ASN A 148 -4.24 19.22 11.79
N THR A 149 -5.37 19.51 12.45
CA THR A 149 -5.55 19.21 13.88
C THR A 149 -5.59 17.70 14.19
N PHE A 150 -5.89 16.86 13.20
CA PHE A 150 -6.07 15.41 13.33
C PHE A 150 -4.88 14.60 12.79
N VAL A 151 -4.24 15.09 11.73
CA VAL A 151 -3.15 14.40 11.00
C VAL A 151 -1.91 15.28 11.05
N GLN A 152 -0.82 14.74 11.56
CA GLN A 152 0.48 15.41 11.53
C GLN A 152 1.11 15.28 10.12
N PRO A 153 1.94 16.25 9.69
CA PRO A 153 2.65 16.10 8.42
C PRO A 153 3.65 14.94 8.45
N GLY A 154 3.86 14.33 7.29
CA GLY A 154 4.79 13.23 7.09
C GLY A 154 4.12 11.86 6.90
N LEU A 155 4.88 10.81 7.15
CA LEU A 155 4.41 9.43 7.11
C LEU A 155 3.58 9.13 8.37
N GLN A 156 2.43 8.49 8.20
CA GLN A 156 1.69 7.90 9.31
C GLN A 156 2.18 6.46 9.47
N LEU A 157 2.59 6.12 10.69
CA LEU A 157 3.13 4.80 11.03
C LEU A 157 2.27 4.24 12.16
N THR A 158 1.46 3.24 11.86
CA THR A 158 0.51 2.66 12.81
C THR A 158 0.77 1.17 13.02
N SER A 159 0.51 0.72 14.24
CA SER A 159 0.40 -0.68 14.61
C SER A 159 -0.98 -0.82 15.23
N GLN A 160 -1.88 -1.54 14.57
CA GLN A 160 -3.28 -1.60 14.99
C GLN A 160 -3.57 -2.69 16.03
N ASP A 161 -2.55 -3.41 16.50
CA ASP A 161 -2.70 -4.28 17.67
C ASP A 161 -2.96 -3.40 18.91
N LEU A 162 -4.16 -3.54 19.49
CA LEU A 162 -4.63 -2.76 20.64
C LEU A 162 -3.80 -2.95 21.92
N HIS A 163 -2.90 -3.94 21.94
CA HIS A 163 -2.14 -4.32 23.11
C HIS A 163 -0.62 -4.37 22.87
N ASN A 164 -0.14 -4.54 21.64
CA ASN A 164 1.29 -4.51 21.32
C ASN A 164 1.62 -4.35 19.81
N VAL A 165 2.45 -5.24 19.27
CA VAL A 165 2.80 -5.39 17.85
C VAL A 165 2.10 -6.64 17.31
N PRO A 166 1.74 -6.71 16.01
CA PRO A 166 1.15 -7.89 15.43
C PRO A 166 2.02 -9.14 15.63
N THR A 167 1.38 -10.27 15.91
CA THR A 167 2.05 -11.56 16.17
C THR A 167 1.56 -12.68 15.25
N GLU A 168 0.55 -12.39 14.43
CA GLU A 168 -0.04 -13.34 13.49
C GLU A 168 0.50 -13.13 12.08
N SER A 169 0.66 -14.23 11.35
CA SER A 169 1.07 -14.16 9.95
C SER A 169 0.05 -13.43 9.08
N SER A 170 0.56 -12.69 8.10
CA SER A 170 -0.21 -11.78 7.24
C SER A 170 0.29 -11.78 5.79
N SER A 171 -0.42 -11.06 4.93
CA SER A 171 0.08 -10.67 3.60
C SER A 171 0.75 -9.30 3.67
N PHE A 172 1.55 -8.94 2.68
CA PHE A 172 1.97 -7.56 2.46
C PHE A 172 1.17 -6.93 1.32
N LEU A 173 0.63 -5.74 1.54
CA LEU A 173 -0.26 -5.03 0.64
C LEU A 173 0.29 -3.65 0.25
N TRP A 174 0.07 -3.28 -1.01
CA TRP A 174 0.22 -1.93 -1.55
C TRP A 174 -1.13 -1.46 -2.03
N ASN A 175 -1.60 -0.32 -1.55
CA ASN A 175 -2.84 0.26 -2.05
C ASN A 175 -2.76 1.78 -2.25
N SER A 176 -3.70 2.27 -3.04
CA SER A 176 -4.01 3.68 -3.18
C SER A 176 -5.52 3.83 -3.17
N TRP A 177 -6.03 4.59 -2.21
CA TRP A 177 -7.47 4.69 -1.95
C TRP A 177 -7.87 6.04 -1.37
N SER A 178 -9.18 6.29 -1.30
CA SER A 178 -9.75 7.42 -0.56
C SER A 178 -11.16 7.09 -0.09
N GLY A 179 -11.46 7.34 1.18
CA GLY A 179 -12.83 7.35 1.71
C GLY A 179 -13.45 8.75 1.80
N GLY A 180 -12.65 9.79 1.56
CA GLY A 180 -13.06 11.19 1.54
C GLY A 180 -13.21 11.89 2.90
N ASN A 181 -12.82 11.22 3.98
CA ASN A 181 -12.83 11.81 5.31
C ASN A 181 -11.83 12.96 5.43
N GLU A 182 -12.31 14.16 5.77
CA GLU A 182 -11.50 15.37 5.97
C GLU A 182 -10.42 15.22 7.05
N ARG A 183 -10.56 14.23 7.94
CA ARG A 183 -9.61 13.91 9.01
C ARG A 183 -8.57 12.85 8.62
N TRP A 184 -8.63 12.30 7.40
CA TRP A 184 -7.67 11.29 6.94
C TRP A 184 -7.26 11.48 5.48
N SER A 185 -8.03 10.98 4.52
CA SER A 185 -7.73 11.12 3.09
C SER A 185 -7.92 12.56 2.58
N ALA A 186 -8.90 13.28 3.13
CA ALA A 186 -9.37 14.60 2.69
C ALA A 186 -9.63 14.68 1.17
N GLY A 187 -10.15 13.59 0.62
CA GLY A 187 -10.59 13.44 -0.77
C GLY A 187 -12.11 13.27 -0.89
N PRO A 188 -12.62 12.62 -1.95
CA PRO A 188 -11.89 11.98 -3.05
C PRO A 188 -11.08 12.96 -3.91
N PRO A 189 -10.10 12.48 -4.69
CA PRO A 189 -9.31 13.37 -5.54
C PRO A 189 -10.15 13.94 -6.69
N THR A 190 -9.85 15.17 -7.11
CA THR A 190 -10.59 15.87 -8.19
C THR A 190 -10.18 15.45 -9.60
N GLN A 191 -9.10 14.69 -9.71
CA GLN A 191 -8.53 14.11 -10.92
C GLN A 191 -7.81 12.81 -10.55
N ASP A 192 -7.44 11.99 -11.53
CA ASP A 192 -6.70 10.75 -11.27
C ASP A 192 -5.43 11.01 -10.42
N ALA A 193 -5.34 10.31 -9.30
CA ALA A 193 -4.18 10.31 -8.42
C ALA A 193 -3.48 8.97 -8.57
N ILE A 194 -2.18 8.98 -8.90
CA ILE A 194 -1.45 7.77 -9.28
C ILE A 194 -0.23 7.60 -8.39
N LEU A 195 -0.22 6.55 -7.59
CA LEU A 195 1.00 6.04 -6.94
C LEU A 195 1.84 5.30 -7.97
N LYS A 196 3.14 5.60 -8.05
CA LYS A 196 4.08 4.90 -8.93
C LYS A 196 5.09 4.12 -8.09
N ILE A 197 5.16 2.81 -8.25
CA ILE A 197 6.11 1.94 -7.55
C ILE A 197 7.13 1.43 -8.55
N LYS A 198 8.41 1.72 -8.32
CA LYS A 198 9.52 1.29 -9.18
C LYS A 198 9.88 -0.18 -8.92
N SER A 199 10.01 -0.53 -7.66
CA SER A 199 10.45 -1.85 -7.22
C SER A 199 10.03 -2.14 -5.79
N SER A 200 9.93 -3.42 -5.47
CA SER A 200 9.75 -3.89 -4.10
C SER A 200 10.64 -5.08 -3.80
N SER A 201 11.18 -5.14 -2.59
CA SER A 201 12.02 -6.22 -2.09
C SER A 201 11.61 -6.59 -0.67
N LEU A 202 11.22 -7.84 -0.49
CA LEU A 202 10.78 -8.42 0.77
C LEU A 202 11.71 -9.57 1.11
N GLU A 203 12.27 -9.54 2.31
CA GLU A 203 12.99 -10.65 2.92
C GLU A 203 12.22 -11.03 4.18
N TYR A 204 11.67 -12.24 4.21
CA TYR A 204 10.67 -12.58 5.23
C TYR A 204 10.68 -14.06 5.63
N GLU A 205 10.18 -14.34 6.82
CA GLU A 205 9.95 -15.68 7.36
C GLU A 205 8.45 -15.98 7.38
N THR A 206 8.12 -17.26 7.22
CA THR A 206 6.74 -17.76 7.39
C THR A 206 6.59 -18.50 8.72
N ALA A 207 5.37 -18.53 9.25
CA ALA A 207 5.04 -19.35 10.43
C ALA A 207 5.07 -20.86 10.15
#